data_AF-A0A1Q7KNE9-F1
#
_entry.id   AF-A0A1Q7KNE9-F1
#
_cell.length_a   1.000
_cell.length_b   1.000
_cell.length_c   1.000
_cell.angle_alpha   90.00
_cell.angle_beta   90.00
_cell.angle_gamma   90.00
#
_symmetry.space_group_name_H-M   'P 1'
#
loop_
_entity.id
_entity.type
_entity.pdbx_description
1 polymer ?
#
loop_
_entity_poly.entity_id
_entity_poly.type
_entity_poly.pdbx_seq_one_letter_code
_entity_poly.pdbx_strand_id
1 'polypeptide(L)'
;MKAVLALVIIYVGTFFLVIQGASQNSVQAARQGAASAQDSAVSAQPNPSIDPVKAADIRSLMELVGARDLVQDAANNAIEQSREKLIATVPNNDQGQAFVNAFSASYQNKFDADQVTQQLVGIYDKHFTEDEIKGLLQFYGSPLGQKVAAEMPKIGRETQAAARAASTKAAREALVEVKQQNPQVGQSARLGLGQGRWQQRRGQQAQQQTAQQQQDPQ
;
A
#
# COMPACT_ATOMS: atom_id res chain seq x y z
N MET A 1 31.54 -22.75 5.17
CA MET A 1 30.89 -21.43 5.18
C MET A 1 29.78 -21.36 4.13
N LYS A 2 28.66 -22.09 4.29
CA LYS A 2 27.55 -22.14 3.30
C LYS A 2 26.15 -21.90 3.89
N ALA A 3 26.06 -21.37 5.12
CA ALA A 3 24.79 -21.27 5.83
C ALA A 3 24.32 -19.84 6.16
N VAL A 4 25.01 -18.80 5.68
CA VAL A 4 24.64 -17.40 6.01
C VAL A 4 23.82 -16.73 4.89
N LEU A 5 23.88 -17.24 3.65
CA LEU A 5 23.19 -16.65 2.50
C LEU A 5 21.67 -16.95 2.44
N ALA A 6 21.17 -17.88 3.26
CA ALA A 6 19.74 -18.24 3.27
C ALA A 6 18.87 -17.30 4.13
N LEU A 7 19.46 -16.44 4.96
CA LEU A 7 18.72 -15.56 5.87
C LEU A 7 18.32 -14.21 5.24
N VAL A 8 18.96 -13.81 4.13
CA VAL A 8 18.68 -12.51 3.48
C VAL A 8 17.43 -12.57 2.60
N ILE A 9 17.05 -13.74 2.07
CA ILE A 9 15.90 -13.89 1.17
C ILE A 9 14.55 -13.84 1.92
N ILE A 10 14.54 -14.12 3.24
CA ILE A 10 13.31 -14.07 4.05
C ILE A 10 13.00 -12.64 4.55
N TYR A 11 13.97 -11.72 4.52
CA TYR A 11 13.81 -10.39 5.11
C TYR A 11 13.35 -9.29 4.13
N VAL A 12 13.47 -9.50 2.82
CA VAL A 12 13.11 -8.46 1.82
C VAL A 12 11.60 -8.42 1.54
N GLY A 13 10.86 -9.50 1.81
CA GLY A 13 9.42 -9.60 1.50
C GLY A 13 8.45 -9.18 2.61
N THR A 14 8.91 -9.01 3.85
CA THR A 14 8.02 -8.83 5.01
C THR A 14 7.86 -7.40 5.50
N PHE A 15 8.48 -6.38 4.87
CA PHE A 15 8.50 -5.03 5.44
C PHE A 15 7.92 -3.89 4.59
N PHE A 16 7.06 -4.19 3.60
CA PHE A 16 6.24 -3.17 2.93
C PHE A 16 4.83 -2.99 3.51
N LEU A 17 4.55 -3.55 4.69
CA LEU A 17 3.34 -3.24 5.47
C LEU A 17 3.68 -2.99 6.94
N VAL A 18 4.42 -1.90 7.20
CA VAL A 18 4.35 -1.26 8.52
C VAL A 18 3.40 -0.07 8.46
N ILE A 19 2.29 -0.29 9.13
CA ILE A 19 1.24 0.63 9.55
C ILE A 19 1.87 1.93 10.09
N GLN A 20 1.42 3.08 9.59
CA GLN A 20 1.66 4.37 10.22
C GLN A 20 1.17 4.32 11.67
N GLY A 21 2.04 4.59 12.63
CA GLY A 21 1.64 4.81 14.03
C GLY A 21 2.51 4.12 15.06
N ALA A 22 3.78 4.54 15.16
CA ALA A 22 4.54 4.38 16.40
C ALA A 22 5.39 5.64 16.59
N SER A 23 4.94 6.51 17.50
CA SER A 23 5.67 7.68 17.96
C SER A 23 7.04 7.25 18.47
N GLN A 24 8.10 7.70 17.80
CA GLN A 24 9.47 7.51 18.28
C GLN A 24 9.71 8.44 19.47
N ASN A 25 9.51 7.94 20.70
CA ASN A 25 10.18 8.51 21.86
C ASN A 25 11.56 7.87 21.94
N SER A 26 12.56 8.48 21.30
CA SER A 26 13.96 8.20 21.60
C SER A 26 14.32 8.83 22.94
N VAL A 27 14.70 8.00 23.92
CA VAL A 27 15.23 8.45 25.20
C VAL A 27 16.54 9.20 24.95
N GLN A 28 16.51 10.53 25.12
CA GLN A 28 17.68 11.40 25.11
C GLN A 28 18.51 11.13 26.37
N ALA A 29 19.67 10.48 26.23
CA ALA A 29 20.70 10.49 27.27
C ALA A 29 21.44 11.83 27.19
N ALA A 30 21.29 12.65 28.22
CA ALA A 30 21.94 13.94 28.36
C ALA A 30 23.47 13.81 28.46
N ARG A 31 24.18 14.53 27.60
CA ARG A 31 25.45 15.20 27.96
C ARG A 31 25.43 16.62 27.38
N GLN A 32 25.29 17.59 28.28
CA GLN A 32 25.44 19.02 27.99
C GLN A 32 26.88 19.46 28.30
N GLY A 33 27.39 20.35 27.46
CA GLY A 33 28.58 21.20 27.66
C GLY A 33 29.68 20.92 26.62
N ALA A 34 30.17 21.86 25.81
CA ALA A 34 29.89 23.28 25.65
C ALA A 34 30.48 23.79 24.30
N ALA A 35 29.94 24.92 23.82
CA ALA A 35 30.55 25.93 22.93
C ALA A 35 30.79 25.64 21.43
N SER A 36 29.77 26.06 20.65
CA SER A 36 29.80 26.86 19.40
C SER A 36 31.11 27.11 18.63
N ALA A 37 31.10 26.73 17.34
CA ALA A 37 31.52 27.58 16.23
C ALA A 37 30.85 27.10 14.91
N GLN A 38 30.11 28.01 14.26
CA GLN A 38 29.72 27.92 12.86
C GLN A 38 30.97 27.84 11.98
N ASP A 39 31.12 26.74 11.25
CA ASP A 39 31.20 26.71 9.79
C ASP A 39 31.51 25.26 9.40
N SER A 40 30.52 24.57 8.85
CA SER A 40 30.78 23.40 8.02
C SER A 40 29.65 23.35 7.04
N ALA A 41 29.96 23.95 5.89
CA ALA A 41 29.31 23.78 4.61
C ALA A 41 28.36 22.58 4.60
N VAL A 42 27.09 22.87 4.30
CA VAL A 42 26.21 21.91 3.65
C VAL A 42 26.92 21.53 2.37
N SER A 43 27.75 20.50 2.48
CA SER A 43 28.22 19.73 1.34
C SER A 43 26.94 19.13 0.81
N ALA A 44 26.38 19.77 -0.21
CA ALA A 44 25.64 19.07 -1.23
C ALA A 44 26.60 17.99 -1.74
N GLN A 45 26.62 16.85 -1.04
CA GLN A 45 27.31 15.68 -1.54
C GLN A 45 26.72 15.44 -2.91
N PRO A 46 27.55 15.37 -3.97
CA PRO A 46 27.05 14.89 -5.24
C PRO A 46 26.43 13.53 -4.91
N ASN A 47 25.16 13.32 -5.25
CA ASN A 47 24.62 11.97 -5.32
C ASN A 47 25.69 11.18 -6.07
N PRO A 48 26.34 10.18 -5.44
CA PRO A 48 27.33 9.41 -6.16
C PRO A 48 26.59 8.88 -7.37
N SER A 49 27.04 9.31 -8.56
CA SER A 49 26.49 8.79 -9.80
C SER A 49 26.59 7.29 -9.68
N ILE A 50 25.44 6.61 -9.65
CA ILE A 50 25.38 5.16 -9.44
C ILE A 50 26.35 4.52 -10.43
N ASP A 51 27.16 3.58 -9.94
CA ASP A 51 28.08 2.84 -10.80
C ASP A 51 27.28 2.23 -11.98
N PRO A 52 27.69 2.47 -13.24
CA PRO A 52 26.90 2.06 -14.39
C PRO A 52 26.77 0.54 -14.53
N VAL A 53 27.76 -0.23 -14.05
CA VAL A 53 27.73 -1.70 -14.03
C VAL A 53 26.70 -2.16 -13.02
N LYS A 54 26.79 -1.65 -11.78
CA LYS A 54 25.81 -1.99 -10.74
C LYS A 54 24.39 -1.58 -11.13
N ALA A 55 24.22 -0.43 -11.77
CA ALA A 55 22.92 0.01 -12.28
C ALA A 55 22.35 -0.95 -13.36
N ALA A 56 23.20 -1.47 -14.25
CA ALA A 56 22.79 -2.45 -15.26
C ALA A 56 22.41 -3.80 -14.62
N ASP A 57 23.19 -4.23 -13.62
CA ASP A 57 22.93 -5.47 -12.88
C ASP A 57 21.61 -5.38 -12.08
N ILE A 58 21.34 -4.24 -11.44
CA ILE A 58 20.06 -4.01 -10.75
C ILE A 58 18.89 -4.07 -11.72
N ARG A 59 18.99 -3.45 -12.91
CA ARG A 59 17.93 -3.54 -13.93
C ARG A 59 17.69 -4.98 -14.36
N SER A 60 18.75 -5.75 -14.58
CA SER A 60 18.67 -7.17 -14.93
C SER A 60 18.01 -7.98 -13.81
N LEU A 61 18.32 -7.68 -12.55
CA LEU A 61 17.70 -8.32 -11.39
C LEU A 61 16.19 -8.03 -11.35
N MET A 62 15.81 -6.78 -11.58
CA MET A 62 14.42 -6.34 -11.63
C MET A 62 13.62 -7.06 -12.73
N GLU A 63 14.24 -7.31 -13.88
CA GLU A 63 13.62 -8.11 -14.94
C GLU A 63 13.40 -9.57 -14.51
N LEU A 64 14.41 -10.20 -13.89
CA LEU A 64 14.32 -11.60 -13.44
C LEU A 64 13.27 -11.82 -12.36
N VAL A 65 13.11 -10.86 -11.44
CA VAL A 65 12.11 -10.96 -10.36
C VAL A 65 10.71 -10.48 -10.78
N GLY A 66 10.53 -10.01 -12.02
CA GLY A 66 9.23 -9.55 -12.52
C GLY A 66 8.79 -8.19 -11.94
N ALA A 67 9.74 -7.31 -11.61
CA ALA A 67 9.42 -5.99 -11.04
C ALA A 67 8.65 -5.09 -12.01
N ARG A 68 8.81 -5.27 -13.33
CA ARG A 68 8.02 -4.56 -14.35
C ARG A 68 6.54 -4.85 -14.21
N ASP A 69 6.17 -6.12 -14.10
CA ASP A 69 4.77 -6.53 -13.93
C ASP A 69 4.22 -5.99 -12.62
N LEU A 70 5.02 -6.01 -11.54
CA LEU A 70 4.63 -5.44 -10.25
C LEU A 70 4.35 -3.93 -10.34
N VAL A 71 5.21 -3.17 -11.04
CA VAL A 71 5.01 -1.73 -11.25
C VAL A 71 3.75 -1.47 -12.08
N GLN A 72 3.53 -2.25 -13.14
CA GLN A 72 2.35 -2.12 -13.98
C GLN A 72 1.06 -2.44 -13.20
N ASP A 73 1.07 -3.52 -12.42
CA ASP A 73 -0.05 -3.90 -11.56
C ASP A 73 -0.33 -2.83 -10.50
N ALA A 74 0.72 -2.27 -9.89
CA ALA A 74 0.58 -1.19 -8.92
C ALA A 74 -0.02 0.07 -9.56
N ALA A 75 0.44 0.44 -10.77
CA ALA A 75 -0.10 1.57 -11.53
C ALA A 75 -1.57 1.35 -11.90
N ASN A 76 -1.91 0.15 -12.39
CA ASN A 76 -3.28 -0.24 -12.73
C ASN A 76 -4.21 -0.17 -11.49
N ASN A 77 -3.76 -0.68 -10.34
CA ASN A 77 -4.53 -0.59 -9.10
C ASN A 77 -4.68 0.86 -8.62
N ALA A 78 -3.66 1.70 -8.79
CA ALA A 78 -3.70 3.10 -8.39
C ALA A 78 -4.66 3.93 -9.27
N ILE A 79 -4.68 3.68 -10.59
CA ILE A 79 -5.60 4.37 -11.49
C ILE A 79 -7.04 3.92 -11.24
N GLU A 80 -7.30 2.63 -11.00
CA GLU A 80 -8.65 2.16 -10.67
C GLU A 80 -9.18 2.78 -9.37
N GLN A 81 -8.36 2.87 -8.32
CA GLN A 81 -8.75 3.58 -7.10
C GLN A 81 -9.02 5.07 -7.34
N SER A 82 -8.27 5.70 -8.23
CA SER A 82 -8.49 7.10 -8.61
C SER A 82 -9.77 7.25 -9.44
N ARG A 83 -10.05 6.28 -10.30
CA ARG A 83 -11.26 6.18 -11.13
C ARG A 83 -12.51 6.06 -10.26
N GLU A 84 -12.50 5.17 -9.26
CA GLU A 84 -13.61 5.01 -8.31
C GLU A 84 -13.90 6.32 -7.55
N LYS A 85 -12.86 7.00 -7.07
CA LYS A 85 -13.00 8.31 -6.40
C LYS A 85 -13.57 9.37 -7.33
N LEU A 86 -13.19 9.32 -8.61
CA LEU A 86 -13.68 10.27 -9.61
C LEU A 86 -15.14 10.00 -9.97
N ILE A 87 -15.54 8.74 -10.13
CA ILE A 87 -16.95 8.33 -10.35
C ILE A 87 -17.85 8.85 -9.23
N ALA A 88 -17.36 8.90 -7.99
CA ALA A 88 -18.12 9.40 -6.85
C ALA A 88 -18.41 10.92 -6.90
N THR A 89 -17.67 11.69 -7.71
CA THR A 89 -17.79 13.16 -7.77
C THR A 89 -18.31 13.67 -9.11
N VAL A 90 -18.18 12.90 -10.20
CA VAL A 90 -18.70 13.29 -11.51
C VAL A 90 -20.20 12.93 -11.65
N PRO A 91 -20.96 13.66 -12.50
CA PRO A 91 -22.34 13.30 -12.81
C PRO A 91 -22.45 11.88 -13.38
N ASN A 92 -23.46 11.12 -12.93
CA ASN A 92 -23.74 9.78 -13.48
C ASN A 92 -24.52 9.88 -14.80
N ASN A 93 -23.85 10.34 -15.86
CA ASN A 93 -24.36 10.44 -17.22
C ASN A 93 -23.23 10.18 -18.24
N ASP A 94 -23.56 10.18 -19.53
CA ASP A 94 -22.61 9.87 -20.59
C ASP A 94 -21.38 10.81 -20.59
N GLN A 95 -21.58 12.09 -20.25
CA GLN A 95 -20.48 13.06 -20.16
C GLN A 95 -19.54 12.76 -18.98
N GLY A 96 -20.08 12.39 -17.82
CA GLY A 96 -19.28 11.98 -16.66
C GLY A 96 -18.50 10.69 -16.94
N GLN A 97 -19.11 9.71 -17.61
CA GLN A 97 -18.40 8.50 -18.04
C GLN A 97 -17.29 8.80 -19.04
N ALA A 98 -17.56 9.65 -20.05
CA ALA A 98 -16.56 10.08 -21.02
C ALA A 98 -15.39 10.80 -20.33
N PHE A 99 -15.67 11.65 -19.34
CA PHE A 99 -14.64 12.33 -18.54
C PHE A 99 -13.75 11.35 -17.79
N VAL A 100 -14.35 10.37 -17.09
CA VAL A 100 -13.60 9.34 -16.34
C VAL A 100 -12.74 8.50 -17.28
N ASN A 101 -13.25 8.13 -18.45
CA ASN A 101 -12.49 7.37 -19.45
C ASN A 101 -11.33 8.20 -20.02
N ALA A 102 -11.56 9.49 -20.30
CA ALA A 102 -10.52 10.41 -20.76
C ALA A 102 -9.42 10.60 -19.70
N PHE A 103 -9.79 10.64 -18.41
CA PHE A 103 -8.83 10.64 -17.31
C PHE A 103 -7.96 9.38 -17.31
N SER A 104 -8.54 8.18 -17.40
CA SER A 104 -7.78 6.92 -17.47
C SER A 104 -6.82 6.89 -18.66
N ALA A 105 -7.27 7.32 -19.85
CA ALA A 105 -6.42 7.40 -21.04
C ALA A 105 -5.29 8.43 -20.87
N SER A 106 -5.60 9.60 -20.31
CA SER A 106 -4.59 10.61 -20.02
C SER A 106 -3.57 10.16 -18.98
N TYR A 107 -3.98 9.37 -17.99
CA TYR A 107 -3.06 8.80 -16.99
C TYR A 107 -2.09 7.83 -17.66
N GLN A 108 -2.59 6.90 -18.47
CA GLN A 108 -1.74 5.94 -19.19
C GLN A 108 -0.70 6.62 -20.07
N ASN A 109 -1.06 7.71 -20.75
CA ASN A 109 -0.13 8.51 -21.56
C ASN A 109 0.91 9.29 -20.74
N LYS A 110 0.64 9.55 -19.46
CA LYS A 110 1.52 10.33 -18.57
C LYS A 110 2.34 9.46 -17.63
N PHE A 111 1.95 8.20 -17.44
CA PHE A 111 2.65 7.28 -16.57
C PHE A 111 3.95 6.83 -17.25
N ASP A 112 5.07 7.23 -16.65
CA ASP A 112 6.41 6.88 -17.12
C ASP A 112 6.96 5.71 -16.28
N ALA A 113 6.87 4.51 -16.83
CA ALA A 113 7.40 3.31 -16.18
C ALA A 113 8.94 3.30 -16.08
N ASP A 114 9.63 3.99 -17.00
CA ASP A 114 11.09 4.08 -17.01
C ASP A 114 11.56 4.98 -15.86
N GLN A 115 10.85 6.07 -15.59
CA GLN A 115 11.11 6.92 -14.43
C GLN A 115 10.98 6.12 -13.12
N VAL A 116 9.96 5.28 -12.98
CA VAL A 116 9.79 4.40 -11.81
C VAL A 116 10.94 3.41 -11.71
N THR A 117 11.33 2.81 -12.84
CA THR A 117 12.47 1.89 -12.91
C THR A 117 13.76 2.57 -12.47
N GLN A 118 14.02 3.80 -12.90
CA GLN A 118 15.20 4.56 -12.49
C GLN A 118 15.22 4.85 -10.97
N GLN A 119 14.06 5.17 -10.38
CA GLN A 119 13.96 5.35 -8.94
C GLN A 119 14.23 4.03 -8.19
N LEU A 120 13.70 2.91 -8.69
CA LEU A 120 13.95 1.60 -8.11
C LEU A 120 15.43 1.21 -8.18
N VAL A 121 16.13 1.55 -9.27
CA VAL A 121 17.59 1.36 -9.35
C VAL A 121 18.31 2.10 -8.22
N GLY A 122 17.95 3.36 -7.96
CA GLY A 122 18.53 4.13 -6.86
C GLY A 122 18.18 3.56 -5.47
N ILE A 123 16.99 3.01 -5.30
CA ILE A 123 16.59 2.33 -4.05
C ILE A 123 17.46 1.09 -3.82
N TYR A 124 17.60 0.22 -4.82
CA TYR A 124 18.42 -0.99 -4.70
C TYR A 124 19.91 -0.65 -4.49
N ASP A 125 20.43 0.35 -5.21
CA ASP A 125 21.81 0.80 -5.07
C ASP A 125 22.14 1.20 -3.61
N LYS A 126 21.20 1.87 -2.95
CA LYS A 126 21.32 2.28 -1.54
C LYS A 126 21.30 1.11 -0.55
N HIS A 127 20.63 0.01 -0.90
CA HIS A 127 20.36 -1.10 0.03
C HIS A 127 21.23 -2.32 -0.17
N PHE A 128 21.82 -2.50 -1.35
CA PHE A 128 22.67 -3.64 -1.66
C PHE A 128 24.01 -3.18 -2.20
N THR A 129 25.06 -3.92 -1.84
CA THR A 129 26.37 -3.82 -2.47
C THR A 129 26.37 -4.44 -3.87
N GLU A 130 27.38 -4.12 -4.68
CA GLU A 130 27.50 -4.72 -6.03
C GLU A 130 27.61 -6.25 -5.97
N ASP A 131 28.40 -6.79 -5.05
CA ASP A 131 28.58 -8.23 -4.87
C ASP A 131 27.27 -8.92 -4.45
N GLU A 132 26.45 -8.27 -3.62
CA GLU A 132 25.12 -8.77 -3.25
C GLU A 132 24.17 -8.76 -4.45
N ILE A 133 24.17 -7.71 -5.27
CA ILE A 133 23.38 -7.67 -6.50
C ILE A 133 23.79 -8.81 -7.46
N LYS A 134 25.10 -9.04 -7.64
CA LYS A 134 25.61 -10.17 -8.44
C LYS A 134 25.19 -11.53 -7.87
N GLY A 135 25.23 -11.68 -6.54
CA GLY A 135 24.76 -12.87 -5.86
C GLY A 135 23.25 -13.12 -6.07
N LEU A 136 22.45 -12.05 -6.01
CA LEU A 136 21.01 -12.12 -6.29
C LEU A 136 20.74 -12.48 -7.76
N LEU A 137 21.48 -11.91 -8.71
CA LEU A 137 21.40 -12.28 -10.12
C LEU A 137 21.71 -13.76 -10.34
N GLN A 138 22.77 -14.29 -9.73
CA GLN A 138 23.11 -15.71 -9.81
C GLN A 138 22.00 -16.59 -9.24
N PHE A 139 21.43 -16.20 -8.09
CA PHE A 139 20.34 -16.95 -7.49
C PHE A 139 19.09 -16.94 -8.37
N TYR A 140 18.58 -15.76 -8.75
CA TYR A 140 17.37 -15.61 -9.56
C TYR A 140 17.54 -16.11 -11.00
N GLY A 141 18.77 -16.22 -11.51
CA GLY A 141 19.08 -16.89 -12.77
C GLY A 141 19.05 -18.43 -12.69
N SER A 142 19.06 -19.02 -11.49
CA SER A 142 18.98 -20.48 -11.32
C SER A 142 17.55 -21.02 -11.47
N PRO A 143 17.36 -22.32 -11.79
CA PRO A 143 16.02 -22.91 -11.88
C PRO A 143 15.18 -22.75 -10.60
N LEU A 144 15.84 -22.81 -9.42
CA LEU A 144 15.16 -22.58 -8.15
C LEU A 144 14.78 -21.11 -7.98
N GLY A 145 15.69 -20.19 -8.26
CA GLY A 145 15.42 -18.75 -8.13
C GLY A 145 14.33 -18.26 -9.07
N GLN A 146 14.29 -18.75 -10.31
CA GLN A 146 13.19 -18.49 -11.24
C GLN A 146 11.85 -19.01 -10.71
N LYS A 147 11.83 -20.22 -10.15
CA LYS A 147 10.62 -20.76 -9.50
C LYS A 147 10.19 -19.89 -8.32
N VAL A 148 11.14 -19.43 -7.49
CA VAL A 148 10.84 -18.51 -6.37
C VAL A 148 10.25 -17.21 -6.90
N ALA A 149 10.86 -16.57 -7.90
CA ALA A 149 10.33 -15.34 -8.49
C ALA A 149 8.89 -15.50 -9.01
N ALA A 150 8.58 -16.63 -9.66
CA ALA A 150 7.25 -16.90 -10.19
C ALA A 150 6.19 -17.26 -9.13
N GLU A 151 6.59 -17.96 -8.06
CA GLU A 151 5.66 -18.49 -7.05
C GLU A 151 5.44 -17.53 -5.87
N MET A 152 6.44 -16.71 -5.49
CA MET A 152 6.32 -15.81 -4.33
C MET A 152 5.13 -14.82 -4.43
N PRO A 153 4.84 -14.19 -5.58
CA PRO A 153 3.64 -13.35 -5.71
C PRO A 153 2.33 -14.13 -5.50
N LYS A 154 2.27 -15.40 -5.92
CA LYS A 154 1.08 -16.27 -5.75
C LYS A 154 0.89 -16.63 -4.28
N ILE A 155 1.96 -17.09 -3.63
CA ILE A 155 1.99 -17.39 -2.20
C ILE A 155 1.59 -16.16 -1.38
N GLY A 156 2.07 -14.97 -1.75
CA GLY A 156 1.68 -13.71 -1.12
C GLY A 156 0.18 -13.44 -1.21
N ARG A 157 -0.43 -13.63 -2.40
CA ARG A 157 -1.88 -13.47 -2.59
C ARG A 157 -2.70 -14.47 -1.78
N GLU A 158 -2.30 -15.74 -1.78
CA GLU A 158 -2.95 -16.79 -0.99
C GLU A 158 -2.86 -16.51 0.52
N THR A 159 -1.68 -16.08 0.98
CA THR A 159 -1.45 -15.70 2.38
C THR A 159 -2.36 -14.55 2.78
N GLN A 160 -2.50 -13.52 1.93
CA GLN A 160 -3.38 -12.41 2.24
C GLN A 160 -4.86 -12.81 2.23
N ALA A 161 -5.29 -13.71 1.34
CA ALA A 161 -6.64 -14.26 1.34
C ALA A 161 -6.92 -15.04 2.64
N ALA A 162 -5.98 -15.89 3.07
CA ALA A 162 -6.08 -16.64 4.32
C ALA A 162 -6.17 -15.70 5.53
N ALA A 163 -5.34 -14.66 5.59
CA ALA A 163 -5.37 -13.66 6.65
C ALA A 163 -6.71 -12.91 6.72
N ARG A 164 -7.26 -12.49 5.56
CA ARG A 164 -8.58 -11.84 5.48
C ARG A 164 -9.70 -12.76 5.97
N ALA A 165 -9.66 -14.04 5.61
CA ALA A 165 -10.64 -15.03 6.04
C ALA A 165 -10.61 -15.23 7.56
N ALA A 166 -9.40 -15.43 8.13
CA ALA A 166 -9.21 -15.56 9.57
C ALA A 166 -9.65 -14.31 10.33
N SER A 167 -9.27 -13.12 9.85
CA SER A 167 -9.67 -11.84 10.44
C SER A 167 -11.19 -11.63 10.41
N THR A 168 -11.84 -11.97 9.29
CA THR A 168 -13.31 -11.88 9.16
C THR A 168 -14.02 -12.82 10.13
N LYS A 169 -13.51 -14.04 10.31
CA LYS A 169 -14.04 -14.99 11.29
C LYS A 169 -13.91 -14.45 12.71
N ALA A 170 -12.71 -14.02 13.09
CA ALA A 170 -12.45 -13.46 14.42
C ALA A 170 -13.34 -12.24 14.71
N ALA A 171 -13.52 -11.34 13.75
CA ALA A 171 -14.39 -10.17 13.90
C ALA A 171 -15.86 -10.57 14.15
N ARG A 172 -16.36 -11.59 13.45
CA ARG A 172 -17.74 -12.09 13.65
C ARG A 172 -17.91 -12.72 15.03
N GLU A 173 -16.96 -13.54 15.46
CA GLU A 173 -16.98 -14.18 16.78
C GLU A 173 -16.96 -13.12 17.90
N ALA A 174 -16.05 -12.14 17.79
CA ALA A 174 -15.98 -11.02 18.73
C ALA A 174 -17.28 -10.19 18.75
N LEU A 175 -17.91 -9.95 17.60
CA LEU A 175 -19.20 -9.25 17.56
C LEU A 175 -20.29 -10.05 18.29
N VAL A 176 -20.35 -11.37 18.10
CA VAL A 176 -21.34 -12.22 18.79
C VAL A 176 -21.15 -12.13 20.31
N GLU A 177 -19.91 -12.24 20.79
CA GLU A 177 -19.59 -12.14 22.21
C GLU A 177 -20.00 -10.77 22.79
N VAL A 178 -19.59 -9.67 22.15
CA VAL A 178 -19.87 -8.32 22.63
C VAL A 178 -21.38 -8.01 22.59
N LYS A 179 -22.13 -8.58 21.63
CA LYS A 179 -23.60 -8.47 21.58
C LYS A 179 -24.28 -9.13 22.77
N GLN A 180 -23.78 -10.28 23.21
CA GLN A 180 -24.32 -10.97 24.39
C GLN A 180 -24.07 -10.17 25.67
N GLN A 181 -22.90 -9.53 25.77
CA GLN A 181 -22.54 -8.67 26.90
C GLN A 181 -23.31 -7.34 26.90
N ASN A 182 -23.67 -6.81 25.73
CA ASN A 182 -24.31 -5.51 25.57
C ASN A 182 -25.59 -5.61 24.72
N PRO A 183 -26.65 -6.29 25.20
CA PRO A 183 -27.81 -6.62 24.38
C PRO A 183 -28.56 -5.39 23.84
N GLN A 184 -28.60 -4.27 24.59
CA GLN A 184 -29.24 -3.02 24.14
C GLN A 184 -28.58 -2.45 22.87
N VAL A 185 -27.25 -2.41 22.82
CA VAL A 185 -26.51 -1.91 21.66
C VAL A 185 -26.38 -2.99 20.59
N GLY A 186 -26.23 -4.25 21.01
CA GLY A 186 -25.94 -5.40 20.18
C GLY A 186 -27.03 -5.77 19.17
N GLN A 187 -28.29 -5.48 19.46
CA GLN A 187 -29.40 -5.68 18.51
C GLN A 187 -29.22 -4.90 17.20
N SER A 188 -28.60 -3.72 17.27
CA SER A 188 -28.39 -2.84 16.11
C SER A 188 -27.03 -3.01 15.42
N ALA A 189 -26.07 -3.66 16.09
CA ALA A 189 -24.70 -3.76 15.60
C ALA A 189 -24.55 -4.80 14.47
N ARG A 190 -23.82 -4.46 13.41
CA ARG A 190 -23.53 -5.35 12.27
C ARG A 190 -22.19 -5.02 11.63
N LEU A 191 -21.46 -6.05 11.20
CA LEU A 191 -20.25 -5.92 10.39
C LEU A 191 -20.65 -5.85 8.91
N GLY A 192 -20.59 -4.67 8.30
CA GLY A 192 -20.89 -4.45 6.89
C GLY A 192 -20.74 -2.98 6.49
N LEU A 193 -20.56 -2.72 5.18
CA LEU A 193 -20.55 -1.37 4.62
C LEU A 193 -21.84 -0.65 5.00
N GLY A 194 -21.71 0.53 5.61
CA GLY A 194 -22.75 1.26 6.33
C GLY A 194 -23.91 1.81 5.48
N GLN A 195 -24.59 0.97 4.71
CA GLN A 195 -25.85 1.32 4.05
C GLN A 195 -26.98 1.59 5.07
N GLY A 196 -26.84 1.05 6.28
CA GLY A 196 -27.80 1.21 7.38
C GLY A 196 -28.00 2.63 7.90
N ARG A 197 -26.91 3.41 8.03
CA ARG A 197 -27.00 4.77 8.59
C ARG A 197 -27.75 5.72 7.65
N TRP A 198 -27.62 5.52 6.34
CA TRP A 198 -28.33 6.32 5.34
C TRP A 198 -29.82 6.00 5.28
N GLN A 199 -30.21 4.73 5.39
CA GLN A 199 -31.63 4.33 5.45
C GLN A 199 -32.31 4.79 6.75
N GLN A 200 -31.62 4.72 7.89
CA GLN A 200 -32.18 5.13 9.18
C GLN A 200 -32.37 6.65 9.27
N ARG A 201 -31.44 7.46 8.72
CA ARG A 201 -31.60 8.93 8.64
C ARG A 201 -32.72 9.34 7.67
N ARG A 202 -32.89 8.61 6.56
CA ARG A 202 -33.97 8.87 5.58
C ARG A 202 -35.36 8.51 6.14
N GLY A 203 -35.45 7.41 6.90
CA GLY A 203 -36.70 7.04 7.59
C GLY A 203 -37.11 8.04 8.68
N GLN A 204 -36.15 8.56 9.45
CA GLN A 204 -36.42 9.59 10.47
C GLN A 204 -36.84 10.94 9.87
N GLN A 205 -36.24 11.35 8.74
CA GLN A 205 -36.66 12.57 8.02
C GLN A 205 -38.06 12.44 7.43
N ALA A 206 -38.42 11.27 6.89
CA ALA A 206 -39.77 11.03 6.37
C ALA A 206 -40.83 11.12 7.48
N GLN A 207 -40.58 10.54 8.65
CA GLN A 207 -41.49 10.62 9.81
C GLN A 207 -41.64 12.04 10.38
N GLN A 208 -40.57 12.86 10.38
CA GLN A 208 -40.66 14.26 10.81
C GLN A 208 -41.48 15.13 9.85
N GLN A 209 -41.40 14.87 8.54
CA GLN A 209 -42.22 15.57 7.56
C GLN A 209 -43.71 15.19 7.67
N THR A 210 -44.04 13.91 7.90
CA THR A 210 -45.46 13.52 8.08
C THR A 210 -46.04 14.10 9.37
N ALA A 211 -45.25 14.21 10.44
CA ALA A 211 -45.68 14.78 11.71
C ALA A 211 -45.91 16.30 11.65
N GLN A 212 -45.07 17.04 10.90
CA GLN A 212 -45.27 18.48 10.66
C GLN A 212 -46.48 18.77 9.77
N GLN A 213 -46.78 17.88 8.81
CA GLN A 213 -47.91 18.05 7.89
C GLN A 213 -49.27 17.70 8.52
N GLN A 214 -49.27 16.98 9.66
CA GLN A 214 -50.48 16.67 10.45
C GLN A 214 -50.75 17.67 11.58
N GLN A 215 -49.80 18.56 11.92
CA GLN A 215 -49.96 19.58 12.96
C GLN A 215 -50.48 20.93 12.45
N ASP A 216 -50.74 21.06 11.15
CA ASP A 216 -51.33 22.26 10.54
C ASP A 216 -52.73 21.96 9.96
N PRO A 217 -53.75 21.68 10.79
CA PRO A 217 -55.13 21.90 10.39
C PRO A 217 -55.41 23.41 10.50
N GLN A 218 -56.02 23.95 9.44
CA GLN A 218 -56.44 25.34 9.27
C GLN A 218 -57.00 26.04 10.51
#